data_AF-A0A8H5V4A5-F1
#
_entry.id   AF-A0A8H5V4A5-F1
#
_cell.length_a   1.000
_cell.length_b   1.000
_cell.length_c   1.000
_cell.angle_alpha   90.00
_cell.angle_beta   90.00
_cell.angle_gamma   90.00
#
_symmetry.space_group_name_H-M   'P 1'
#
loop_
_entity.id
_entity.type
_entity.pdbx_description
1 polymer ?
#
loop_
_entity_poly.entity_id
_entity_poly.type
_entity_poly.pdbx_seq_one_letter_code
_entity_poly.pdbx_strand_id
1 'polypeptide(L)'
;MSTTTTPEQANLHTLNFCSLLNGDVTEQANLLSACEDHGFFYLDLRDWKSGKILKTLEDAWVVMKQWFDQPLEEKMKTETISDAHGFKPPGVQSGVNENTRDGFEALRISRVGLLNRSHLPDVVHENLQLFETLQLSAHFLLKTLLSRLSDAAGLQSDDRFEDCHPDHLPSKSTMFFIHHPLSDVLDDKTARGHNAHTDVGSFTLLFTEQPGLQVMSPTTNKWEYVAAKPGHAIINVADTLRFISKRRFRSAMHRVLPPGGKMMEDRYSAAYFLRASDSAVFKGMDGEEVTAEQWFLSKYSSFNKTMEEQKVDSVATGGMDKDLGLEV
;
A
#
# COMPACT_ATOMS: atom_id res chain seq x y z
N MET A 1 23.51 -29.94 10.57
CA MET A 1 23.77 -28.54 10.99
C MET A 1 22.95 -27.66 10.07
N SER A 2 21.79 -27.18 10.53
CA SER A 2 20.95 -26.29 9.73
C SER A 2 21.59 -24.91 9.76
N THR A 3 22.18 -24.50 8.65
CA THR A 3 22.68 -23.13 8.49
C THR A 3 21.47 -22.20 8.51
N THR A 4 21.18 -21.59 9.66
CA THR A 4 20.23 -20.48 9.76
C THR A 4 20.82 -19.29 9.00
N THR A 5 20.68 -19.29 7.68
CA THR A 5 20.90 -18.10 6.86
C THR A 5 19.95 -17.03 7.35
N THR A 6 20.51 -15.93 7.85
CA THR A 6 19.75 -14.72 8.18
C THR A 6 18.90 -14.35 6.96
N PRO A 7 17.59 -14.08 7.11
CA PRO A 7 16.76 -13.71 5.99
C PRO A 7 17.35 -12.49 5.27
N GLU A 8 17.44 -12.55 3.94
CA GLU A 8 17.99 -11.49 3.11
C GLU A 8 17.16 -10.20 3.28
N GLN A 9 17.83 -9.09 3.56
CA GLN A 9 17.19 -7.79 3.81
C GLN A 9 17.32 -6.90 2.58
N ALA A 10 16.23 -6.23 2.21
CA ALA A 10 16.21 -5.31 1.08
C ALA A 10 17.03 -4.05 1.40
N ASN A 11 18.00 -3.74 0.53
CA ASN A 11 18.81 -2.54 0.64
C ASN A 11 18.12 -1.36 -0.07
N LEU A 12 17.12 -0.77 0.57
CA LEU A 12 16.33 0.31 0.00
C LEU A 12 16.88 1.70 0.36
N HIS A 13 16.77 2.64 -0.60
CA HIS A 13 17.08 4.06 -0.37
C HIS A 13 16.26 4.63 0.78
N THR A 14 16.83 5.60 1.50
CA THR A 14 16.12 6.39 2.50
C THR A 14 16.15 7.84 2.06
N LEU A 15 14.97 8.40 1.80
CA LEU A 15 14.79 9.77 1.33
C LEU A 15 14.30 10.67 2.46
N ASN A 16 14.80 11.89 2.54
CA ASN A 16 14.38 12.90 3.50
C ASN A 16 13.22 13.72 2.94
N PHE A 17 12.05 13.63 3.60
CA PHE A 17 10.87 14.36 3.13
C PHE A 17 11.03 15.88 3.17
N CYS A 18 11.77 16.44 4.14
CA CYS A 18 11.95 17.89 4.23
C CYS A 18 12.81 18.41 3.06
N SER A 19 13.87 17.69 2.69
CA SER A 19 14.67 18.00 1.50
C SER A 19 13.80 17.96 0.24
N LEU A 20 12.97 16.93 0.07
CA LEU A 20 12.03 16.84 -1.04
C LEU A 20 11.04 18.01 -1.04
N LEU A 21 10.41 18.32 0.09
CA LEU A 21 9.48 19.44 0.19
C LEU A 21 10.14 20.77 -0.24
N ASN A 22 11.37 21.00 0.22
CA ASN A 22 12.12 22.22 -0.09
C ASN A 22 12.65 22.26 -1.53
N GLY A 23 12.38 21.22 -2.34
CA GLY A 23 12.82 21.15 -3.72
C GLY A 23 14.31 20.91 -3.87
N ASP A 24 14.94 20.19 -2.93
CA ASP A 24 16.34 19.80 -3.05
C ASP A 24 16.52 18.91 -4.29
N VAL A 25 17.34 19.38 -5.23
CA VAL A 25 17.52 18.74 -6.55
C VAL A 25 18.24 17.38 -6.43
N THR A 26 19.12 17.22 -5.44
CA THR A 26 19.81 15.95 -5.21
C THR A 26 18.81 14.91 -4.71
N GLU A 27 17.96 15.30 -3.77
CA GLU A 27 16.95 14.41 -3.22
C GLU A 27 15.84 14.08 -4.23
N GLN A 28 15.48 15.03 -5.09
CA GLN A 28 14.62 14.78 -6.25
C GLN A 28 15.23 13.73 -7.20
N ALA A 29 16.53 13.81 -7.49
CA ALA A 29 17.21 12.80 -8.30
C ALA A 29 17.25 11.43 -7.60
N ASN A 30 17.45 11.40 -6.29
CA ASN A 30 17.38 10.17 -5.49
C ASN A 30 15.97 9.56 -5.51
N LEU A 31 14.92 10.38 -5.45
CA LEU A 31 13.53 9.94 -5.59
C LEU A 31 13.28 9.32 -6.97
N LEU A 32 13.77 9.94 -8.03
CA LEU A 32 13.66 9.41 -9.38
C LEU A 32 14.34 8.04 -9.50
N SER A 33 15.59 7.92 -9.05
CA SER A 33 16.34 6.65 -9.03
C SER A 33 15.61 5.58 -8.24
N ALA A 34 15.11 5.91 -7.04
CA ALA A 34 14.39 4.96 -6.20
C ALA A 34 13.12 4.39 -6.88
N CYS A 35 12.40 5.23 -7.64
CA CYS A 35 11.23 4.82 -8.42
C CYS A 35 11.58 3.95 -9.65
N GLU A 36 12.73 4.17 -10.28
CA GLU A 36 13.22 3.42 -11.44
C GLU A 36 13.86 2.08 -11.06
N ASP A 37 14.68 2.09 -10.01
CA ASP A 37 15.53 0.96 -9.63
C ASP A 37 14.73 -0.11 -8.89
N HIS A 38 14.05 0.29 -7.81
CA HIS A 38 13.37 -0.64 -6.91
C HIS A 38 11.85 -0.46 -6.90
N GLY A 39 11.35 0.76 -7.07
CA GLY A 39 9.94 1.06 -6.82
C GLY A 39 9.54 0.98 -5.34
N PHE A 40 10.53 0.87 -4.44
CA PHE A 40 10.39 0.79 -2.99
C PHE A 40 11.50 1.62 -2.32
N PHE A 41 11.15 2.42 -1.31
CA PHE A 41 12.10 3.22 -0.55
C PHE A 41 11.55 3.61 0.82
N TYR A 42 12.42 4.00 1.73
CA TYR A 42 12.02 4.63 2.98
C TYR A 42 11.88 6.13 2.80
N LEU A 43 10.87 6.71 3.44
CA LEU A 43 10.71 8.16 3.59
C LEU A 43 10.92 8.52 5.06
N ASP A 44 11.99 9.25 5.36
CA ASP A 44 12.29 9.78 6.67
C ASP A 44 11.35 10.96 6.98
N LEU A 45 10.55 10.77 8.03
CA LEU A 45 9.52 11.71 8.49
C LEU A 45 9.84 12.30 9.86
N ARG A 46 11.02 12.03 10.43
CA ARG A 46 11.40 12.47 11.78
C ARG A 46 11.41 14.00 11.89
N ASP A 47 11.91 14.66 10.86
CA ASP A 47 12.00 16.13 10.82
C ASP A 47 10.77 16.80 10.18
N TRP A 48 9.86 16.03 9.57
CA TRP A 48 8.70 16.57 8.87
C TRP A 48 7.70 17.21 9.84
N LYS A 49 7.74 18.56 9.93
CA LYS A 49 7.08 19.41 10.96
C LYS A 49 6.97 18.70 12.31
N SER A 50 8.15 18.22 12.76
CA SER A 50 8.44 17.59 14.06
C SER A 50 7.73 16.26 14.31
N GLY A 51 7.63 15.40 13.29
CA GLY A 51 7.05 14.06 13.43
C GLY A 51 5.55 14.06 13.69
N LYS A 52 4.82 15.14 13.35
CA LYS A 52 3.39 15.27 13.65
C LYS A 52 2.55 14.13 13.08
N ILE A 53 2.85 13.67 11.86
CA ILE A 53 2.13 12.52 11.28
C ILE A 53 2.42 11.24 12.07
N LEU A 54 3.65 11.05 12.55
CA LEU A 54 4.02 9.90 13.37
C LEU A 54 3.26 9.92 14.71
N LYS A 55 3.16 11.08 15.36
CA LYS A 55 2.35 11.24 16.57
C LYS A 55 0.85 11.01 16.32
N THR A 56 0.32 11.57 15.24
CA THR A 56 -1.09 11.35 14.83
C THR A 56 -1.34 9.85 14.57
N LEU A 57 -0.35 9.15 14.01
CA LEU A 57 -0.42 7.72 13.78
C LEU A 57 -0.39 6.92 15.10
N GLU A 58 0.47 7.30 16.07
CA GLU A 58 0.48 6.70 17.40
C GLU A 58 -0.89 6.82 18.09
N ASP A 59 -1.49 8.01 18.05
CA ASP A 59 -2.84 8.26 18.59
C ASP A 59 -3.89 7.40 17.86
N ALA A 60 -3.80 7.30 16.52
CA ALA A 60 -4.69 6.45 15.73
C ALA A 60 -4.50 4.96 16.05
N TRP A 61 -3.28 4.52 16.39
CA TRP A 61 -3.04 3.14 16.79
C TRP A 61 -3.69 2.77 18.11
N VAL A 62 -3.78 3.69 19.06
CA VAL A 62 -4.51 3.45 20.31
C VAL A 62 -5.98 3.14 20.01
N VAL A 63 -6.62 3.98 19.21
CA VAL A 63 -8.02 3.82 18.81
C VAL A 63 -8.23 2.53 18.01
N MET A 64 -7.38 2.30 16.99
CA MET A 64 -7.56 1.17 16.09
C MET A 64 -7.26 -0.18 16.73
N LYS A 65 -6.28 -0.26 17.65
CA LYS A 65 -6.04 -1.50 18.40
C LYS A 65 -7.23 -1.86 19.29
N GLN A 66 -7.82 -0.88 19.97
CA GLN A 66 -9.05 -1.09 20.75
C GLN A 66 -10.22 -1.56 19.88
N TRP A 67 -10.33 -1.00 18.67
CA TRP A 67 -11.36 -1.42 17.72
C TRP A 67 -11.12 -2.84 17.18
N PHE A 68 -9.88 -3.19 16.84
CA PHE A 68 -9.54 -4.55 16.38
C PHE A 68 -9.71 -5.62 17.47
N ASP A 69 -9.55 -5.28 18.74
CA ASP A 69 -9.74 -6.17 19.89
C ASP A 69 -11.22 -6.55 20.14
N GLN A 70 -12.16 -5.85 19.50
CA GLN A 70 -13.58 -6.20 19.59
C GLN A 70 -13.86 -7.57 18.96
N PRO A 71 -14.88 -8.30 19.44
CA PRO A 71 -15.37 -9.52 18.79
C PRO A 71 -15.70 -9.28 17.32
N LEU A 72 -15.51 -10.30 16.48
CA LEU A 72 -15.78 -10.20 15.05
C LEU A 72 -17.22 -9.79 14.78
N GLU A 73 -18.18 -10.30 15.57
CA GLU A 73 -19.60 -9.99 15.45
C GLU A 73 -19.90 -8.49 15.63
N GLU A 74 -19.15 -7.81 16.49
CA GLU A 74 -19.26 -6.37 16.70
C GLU A 74 -18.65 -5.60 15.52
N LYS A 75 -17.45 -5.98 15.08
CA LYS A 75 -16.80 -5.37 13.91
C LYS A 75 -17.62 -5.54 12.63
N MET A 76 -18.30 -6.67 12.47
CA MET A 76 -19.19 -6.98 11.34
C MET A 76 -20.42 -6.06 11.26
N LYS A 77 -20.75 -5.30 12.31
CA LYS A 77 -21.79 -4.24 12.23
C LYS A 77 -21.31 -3.03 11.41
N THR A 78 -20.00 -2.85 11.26
CA THR A 78 -19.44 -1.81 10.39
C THR A 78 -19.65 -2.21 8.93
N GLU A 79 -20.42 -1.41 8.19
CA GLU A 79 -20.76 -1.69 6.80
C GLU A 79 -19.53 -1.81 5.90
N THR A 80 -19.60 -2.72 4.92
CA THR A 80 -18.67 -2.76 3.78
C THR A 80 -19.31 -2.01 2.61
N ILE A 81 -18.86 -0.80 2.33
CA ILE A 81 -19.43 0.05 1.28
C ILE A 81 -18.78 -0.24 -0.07
N SER A 82 -17.47 -0.44 -0.08
CA SER A 82 -16.70 -0.75 -1.29
C SER A 82 -15.35 -1.33 -0.91
N ASP A 83 -14.58 -1.73 -1.93
CA ASP A 83 -13.20 -2.16 -1.74
C ASP A 83 -12.26 -1.09 -1.17
N ALA A 84 -12.68 0.19 -1.18
CA ALA A 84 -11.95 1.31 -0.62
C ALA A 84 -12.56 1.86 0.68
N HIS A 85 -13.72 1.36 1.14
CA HIS A 85 -14.41 1.90 2.31
C HIS A 85 -15.23 0.88 3.10
N GLY A 86 -15.09 0.90 4.42
CA GLY A 86 -15.79 0.01 5.33
C GLY A 86 -14.90 -1.13 5.84
N PHE A 87 -15.50 -2.04 6.61
CA PHE A 87 -14.79 -3.17 7.18
C PHE A 87 -14.50 -4.25 6.13
N LYS A 88 -13.40 -4.99 6.30
CA LYS A 88 -13.05 -6.19 5.55
C LYS A 88 -12.77 -7.28 6.58
N PRO A 89 -13.64 -8.30 6.71
CA PRO A 89 -13.35 -9.42 7.60
C PRO A 89 -12.22 -10.31 7.03
N PRO A 90 -11.62 -11.20 7.83
CA PRO A 90 -10.78 -12.28 7.32
C PRO A 90 -11.54 -13.15 6.32
N GLY A 91 -10.81 -13.86 5.45
CA GLY A 91 -11.39 -14.89 4.61
C GLY A 91 -11.95 -14.42 3.25
N VAL A 92 -11.84 -13.14 2.90
CA VAL A 92 -12.42 -12.58 1.67
C VAL A 92 -11.51 -12.80 0.47
N GLN A 93 -10.22 -12.49 0.59
CA GLN A 93 -9.24 -12.54 -0.49
C GLN A 93 -8.49 -13.87 -0.49
N SER A 94 -7.78 -14.18 -1.57
CA SER A 94 -6.89 -15.35 -1.63
C SER A 94 -5.80 -15.29 -0.55
N GLY A 95 -5.54 -16.41 0.12
CA GLY A 95 -4.42 -16.55 1.04
C GLY A 95 -3.08 -16.74 0.34
N VAL A 96 -2.01 -16.89 1.13
CA VAL A 96 -0.63 -17.12 0.62
C VAL A 96 -0.38 -18.56 0.17
N ASN A 97 -1.26 -19.50 0.53
CA ASN A 97 -1.18 -20.91 0.16
C ASN A 97 -2.33 -21.28 -0.77
N GLU A 98 -2.13 -22.27 -1.64
CA GLU A 98 -3.20 -22.76 -2.51
C GLU A 98 -4.43 -23.18 -1.70
N ASN A 99 -5.61 -22.86 -2.23
CA ASN A 99 -6.91 -23.18 -1.63
C ASN A 99 -7.16 -22.59 -0.23
N THR A 100 -6.38 -21.59 0.18
CA THR A 100 -6.60 -20.85 1.43
C THR A 100 -7.16 -19.45 1.18
N ARG A 101 -7.78 -18.89 2.21
CA ARG A 101 -8.15 -17.47 2.24
C ARG A 101 -7.22 -16.67 3.13
N ASP A 102 -7.18 -15.37 2.93
CA ASP A 102 -6.36 -14.47 3.73
C ASP A 102 -6.85 -14.44 5.19
N GLY A 103 -5.93 -14.27 6.14
CA GLY A 103 -6.25 -14.21 7.58
C GLY A 103 -6.31 -12.82 8.17
N PHE A 104 -6.15 -11.77 7.38
CA PHE A 104 -6.11 -10.40 7.91
C PHE A 104 -7.49 -9.76 7.84
N GLU A 105 -7.72 -8.82 8.73
CA GLU A 105 -8.88 -7.93 8.68
C GLU A 105 -8.41 -6.49 8.43
N ALA A 106 -9.31 -5.66 7.88
CA ALA A 106 -8.97 -4.28 7.62
C ALA A 106 -10.16 -3.33 7.80
N LEU A 107 -9.91 -2.16 8.39
CA LEU A 107 -10.83 -1.02 8.32
C LEU A 107 -10.34 -0.04 7.25
N ARG A 108 -11.21 0.28 6.30
CA ARG A 108 -10.90 1.09 5.13
C ARG A 108 -11.64 2.42 5.19
N ILE A 109 -10.90 3.52 5.17
CA ILE A 109 -11.44 4.87 5.30
C ILE A 109 -11.15 5.62 4.00
N SER A 110 -12.11 5.59 3.08
CA SER A 110 -11.98 6.30 1.81
C SER A 110 -11.88 7.81 2.02
N ARG A 111 -11.13 8.49 1.16
CA ARG A 111 -11.00 9.95 1.19
C ARG A 111 -12.32 10.65 0.94
N VAL A 112 -13.07 10.17 -0.04
CA VAL A 112 -14.38 10.73 -0.39
C VAL A 112 -15.37 10.53 0.75
N GLY A 113 -15.45 9.33 1.34
CA GLY A 113 -16.31 9.05 2.49
C GLY A 113 -15.95 9.93 3.69
N LEU A 114 -14.66 10.07 3.99
CA LEU A 114 -14.18 10.92 5.07
C LEU A 114 -14.56 12.39 4.83
N LEU A 115 -14.24 12.97 3.68
CA LEU A 115 -14.55 14.38 3.37
C LEU A 115 -16.06 14.67 3.37
N ASN A 116 -16.87 13.73 2.87
CA ASN A 116 -18.32 13.90 2.77
C ASN A 116 -19.08 13.48 4.04
N ARG A 117 -18.38 12.94 5.05
CA ARG A 117 -18.98 12.35 6.26
C ARG A 117 -20.02 11.26 5.95
N SER A 118 -19.75 10.48 4.91
CA SER A 118 -20.70 9.49 4.39
C SER A 118 -20.27 8.09 4.78
N HIS A 119 -21.20 7.31 5.36
CA HIS A 119 -21.01 5.92 5.82
C HIS A 119 -19.76 5.71 6.68
N LEU A 120 -19.43 6.69 7.55
CA LEU A 120 -18.28 6.56 8.45
C LEU A 120 -18.56 5.53 9.54
N PRO A 121 -17.63 4.57 9.78
CA PRO A 121 -17.69 3.73 10.97
C PRO A 121 -17.73 4.58 12.24
N ASP A 122 -18.46 4.14 13.27
CA ASP A 122 -18.62 4.90 14.53
C ASP A 122 -17.27 5.30 15.14
N VAL A 123 -16.31 4.38 15.16
CA VAL A 123 -14.93 4.64 15.64
C VAL A 123 -14.26 5.81 14.90
N VAL A 124 -14.54 5.97 13.61
CA VAL A 124 -14.02 7.07 12.79
C VAL A 124 -14.78 8.35 13.07
N HIS A 125 -16.11 8.29 13.20
CA HIS A 125 -16.94 9.44 13.51
C HIS A 125 -16.62 10.04 14.89
N GLU A 126 -16.42 9.19 15.90
CA GLU A 126 -16.05 9.60 17.27
C GLU A 126 -14.65 10.21 17.36
N ASN A 127 -13.75 9.83 16.44
CA ASN A 127 -12.36 10.31 16.38
C ASN A 127 -12.09 11.08 15.08
N LEU A 128 -13.08 11.82 14.59
CA LEU A 128 -13.07 12.39 13.24
C LEU A 128 -11.82 13.24 12.93
N GLN A 129 -11.48 14.18 13.83
CA GLN A 129 -10.32 15.07 13.64
C GLN A 129 -9.01 14.30 13.53
N LEU A 130 -8.87 13.17 14.24
CA LEU A 130 -7.69 12.32 14.22
C LEU A 130 -7.50 11.68 12.84
N PHE A 131 -8.53 11.00 12.35
CA PHE A 131 -8.49 10.34 11.04
C PHE A 131 -8.38 11.32 9.87
N GLU A 132 -9.03 12.49 9.96
CA GLU A 132 -8.86 13.56 8.99
C GLU A 132 -7.43 14.08 8.94
N THR A 133 -6.84 14.37 10.10
CA THR A 133 -5.47 14.88 10.18
C THR A 133 -4.48 13.88 9.63
N LEU A 134 -4.63 12.59 9.97
CA LEU A 134 -3.77 11.52 9.49
C LEU A 134 -3.88 11.38 7.97
N GLN A 135 -5.11 11.28 7.46
CA GLN A 135 -5.33 11.06 6.04
C GLN A 135 -4.90 12.26 5.18
N LEU A 136 -5.19 13.49 5.63
CA LEU A 136 -4.74 14.71 4.96
C LEU A 136 -3.21 14.80 4.92
N SER A 137 -2.53 14.42 6.02
CA SER A 137 -1.08 14.42 6.09
C SER A 137 -0.47 13.40 5.11
N ALA A 138 -0.98 12.17 5.09
CA ALA A 138 -0.54 11.13 4.16
C ALA A 138 -0.77 11.53 2.69
N HIS A 139 -1.93 12.11 2.40
CA HIS A 139 -2.27 12.61 1.08
C HIS A 139 -1.33 13.73 0.61
N PHE A 140 -1.04 14.70 1.49
CA PHE A 140 -0.10 15.78 1.21
C PHE A 140 1.32 15.27 0.93
N LEU A 141 1.82 14.32 1.73
CA LEU A 141 3.13 13.70 1.56
C LEU A 141 3.25 13.10 0.15
N LEU A 142 2.31 12.24 -0.23
CA LEU A 142 2.36 11.53 -1.51
C LEU A 142 2.13 12.45 -2.71
N LYS A 143 1.27 13.47 -2.63
CA LYS A 143 1.14 14.48 -3.70
C LYS A 143 2.40 15.32 -3.86
N THR A 144 3.10 15.62 -2.76
CA THR A 144 4.40 16.28 -2.82
C THR A 144 5.41 15.38 -3.54
N LEU A 145 5.46 14.08 -3.23
CA LEU A 145 6.33 13.14 -3.94
C LEU A 145 6.05 13.11 -5.45
N LEU A 146 4.78 13.08 -5.88
CA LEU A 146 4.43 13.15 -7.31
C LEU A 146 4.97 14.42 -7.97
N SER A 147 4.77 15.58 -7.33
CA SER A 147 5.22 16.86 -7.86
C SER A 147 6.74 16.94 -7.98
N ARG A 148 7.47 16.46 -6.96
CA ARG A 148 8.94 16.40 -6.97
C ARG A 148 9.47 15.38 -7.98
N LEU A 149 8.76 14.27 -8.18
CA LEU A 149 9.10 13.28 -9.19
C LEU A 149 8.90 13.85 -10.61
N SER A 150 7.85 14.65 -10.83
CA SER A 150 7.65 15.36 -12.09
C SER A 150 8.74 16.38 -12.37
N ASP A 151 9.18 17.13 -11.36
CA ASP A 151 10.31 18.06 -11.50
C ASP A 151 11.60 17.31 -11.86
N ALA A 152 11.91 16.21 -11.16
CA ALA A 152 13.09 15.38 -11.43
C ALA A 152 13.05 14.75 -12.83
N ALA A 153 11.87 14.36 -13.30
CA ALA A 153 11.66 13.78 -14.63
C ALA A 153 11.64 14.83 -15.76
N GLY A 154 11.72 16.13 -15.43
CA GLY A 154 11.68 17.22 -16.41
C GLY A 154 10.30 17.46 -17.03
N LEU A 155 9.22 17.02 -16.37
CA LEU A 155 7.86 17.11 -16.90
C LEU A 155 7.29 18.53 -16.72
N GLN A 156 6.63 19.03 -17.76
CA GLN A 156 6.08 20.38 -17.83
C GLN A 156 4.59 20.32 -18.22
N SER A 157 3.85 21.37 -17.87
CA SER A 157 2.42 21.50 -18.24
C SER A 157 1.61 20.25 -17.85
N ASP A 158 0.71 19.79 -18.72
CA ASP A 158 -0.25 18.70 -18.45
C ASP A 158 0.38 17.29 -18.39
N ASP A 159 1.70 17.17 -18.57
CA ASP A 159 2.41 15.88 -18.49
C ASP A 159 2.81 15.52 -17.05
N ARG A 160 2.48 16.34 -16.05
CA ARG A 160 2.91 16.13 -14.66
C ARG A 160 2.07 15.04 -13.98
N PHE A 161 2.70 14.27 -13.10
CA PHE A 161 2.09 13.10 -12.48
C PHE A 161 1.00 13.47 -11.48
N GLU A 162 1.15 14.60 -10.79
CA GLU A 162 0.13 15.12 -9.87
C GLU A 162 -1.15 15.59 -10.59
N ASP A 163 -1.11 15.85 -11.89
CA ASP A 163 -2.27 16.31 -12.66
C ASP A 163 -3.32 15.21 -12.84
N CYS A 164 -2.93 13.95 -12.73
CA CYS A 164 -3.86 12.81 -12.61
C CYS A 164 -4.55 12.71 -11.25
N HIS A 165 -4.23 13.59 -10.29
CA HIS A 165 -4.71 13.54 -8.90
C HIS A 165 -5.42 14.84 -8.43
N PRO A 166 -6.37 15.40 -9.22
CA PRO A 166 -7.08 16.61 -8.82
C PRO A 166 -8.03 16.34 -7.65
N ASP A 167 -7.98 17.18 -6.62
CA ASP A 167 -8.75 16.98 -5.39
C ASP A 167 -10.26 17.20 -5.53
N HIS A 168 -10.69 17.84 -6.63
CA HIS A 168 -12.07 18.12 -6.96
C HIS A 168 -12.75 16.98 -7.75
N LEU A 169 -11.99 15.97 -8.19
CA LEU A 169 -12.55 14.76 -8.82
C LEU A 169 -12.53 13.58 -7.83
N PRO A 170 -13.48 12.64 -7.95
CA PRO A 170 -13.46 11.43 -7.15
C PRO A 170 -12.22 10.59 -7.47
N SER A 171 -11.65 9.97 -6.44
CA SER A 171 -10.66 8.91 -6.55
C SER A 171 -10.95 7.84 -5.52
N LYS A 172 -10.50 6.60 -5.77
CA LYS A 172 -10.52 5.54 -4.75
C LYS A 172 -9.43 5.68 -3.68
N SER A 173 -8.78 6.84 -3.51
CA SER A 173 -7.74 7.03 -2.48
C SER A 173 -8.29 6.75 -1.07
N THR A 174 -7.52 6.05 -0.23
CA THR A 174 -8.05 5.48 1.02
C THR A 174 -6.95 5.16 2.04
N MET A 175 -7.29 5.30 3.32
CA MET A 175 -6.48 4.82 4.44
C MET A 175 -6.96 3.44 4.88
N PHE A 176 -6.06 2.46 4.92
CA PHE A 176 -6.32 1.13 5.45
C PHE A 176 -5.60 0.99 6.78
N PHE A 177 -6.32 0.55 7.80
CA PHE A 177 -5.74 -0.07 8.97
C PHE A 177 -5.91 -1.57 8.82
N ILE A 178 -4.82 -2.32 8.94
CA ILE A 178 -4.77 -3.75 8.68
C ILE A 178 -4.25 -4.45 9.92
N HIS A 179 -4.94 -5.51 10.34
CA HIS A 179 -4.57 -6.38 11.45
C HIS A 179 -4.39 -7.80 10.93
N HIS A 180 -3.16 -8.32 11.08
CA HIS A 180 -2.87 -9.73 10.90
C HIS A 180 -2.76 -10.35 12.29
N PRO A 181 -3.70 -11.22 12.69
CA PRO A 181 -3.67 -11.82 14.01
C PRO A 181 -2.51 -12.83 14.13
N LEU A 182 -2.10 -13.10 15.36
CA LEU A 182 -1.10 -14.11 15.68
C LEU A 182 -1.52 -15.50 15.15
N SER A 183 -0.55 -16.33 14.79
CA SER A 183 -0.83 -17.54 14.00
C SER A 183 -1.69 -18.59 14.71
N ASP A 184 -1.66 -18.62 16.04
CA ASP A 184 -2.33 -19.66 16.82
C ASP A 184 -3.84 -19.45 16.94
N VAL A 185 -4.36 -18.29 16.49
CA VAL A 185 -5.81 -18.02 16.45
C VAL A 185 -6.44 -18.25 15.07
N LEU A 186 -5.63 -18.58 14.05
CA LEU A 186 -6.10 -18.85 12.69
C LEU A 186 -6.31 -20.35 12.47
N ASP A 187 -7.34 -20.70 11.70
CA ASP A 187 -7.56 -22.09 11.26
C ASP A 187 -6.61 -22.50 10.11
N ASP A 188 -6.52 -23.79 9.83
CA ASP A 188 -5.64 -24.33 8.78
C ASP A 188 -6.03 -23.87 7.35
N LYS A 189 -7.27 -23.39 7.16
CA LYS A 189 -7.79 -22.91 5.87
C LYS A 189 -7.51 -21.42 5.65
N THR A 190 -7.03 -20.73 6.68
CA THR A 190 -6.76 -19.31 6.69
C THR A 190 -5.26 -19.09 6.70
N ALA A 191 -4.72 -18.65 5.58
CA ALA A 191 -3.28 -18.52 5.44
C ALA A 191 -2.75 -17.21 6.01
N ARG A 192 -1.53 -17.33 6.51
CA ARG A 192 -0.83 -16.29 7.26
C ARG A 192 -0.15 -15.31 6.32
N GLY A 193 -0.48 -14.04 6.47
CA GLY A 193 0.11 -12.96 5.68
C GLY A 193 -0.76 -12.55 4.50
N HIS A 194 -0.12 -12.08 3.43
CA HIS A 194 -0.79 -11.50 2.27
C HIS A 194 -0.05 -11.96 1.01
N ASN A 195 -0.80 -12.48 0.03
CA ASN A 195 -0.26 -13.06 -1.20
C ASN A 195 0.58 -12.05 -2.00
N ALA A 196 1.45 -12.55 -2.88
CA ALA A 196 2.25 -11.71 -3.77
C ALA A 196 1.37 -10.91 -4.73
N HIS A 197 1.56 -9.58 -4.74
CA HIS A 197 0.80 -8.68 -5.59
C HIS A 197 1.59 -7.39 -5.86
N THR A 198 1.04 -6.56 -6.73
CA THR A 198 1.35 -5.13 -6.81
C THR A 198 0.15 -4.30 -6.41
N ASP A 199 0.42 -3.08 -5.94
CA ASP A 199 -0.62 -2.18 -5.46
C ASP A 199 -1.39 -1.48 -6.57
N VAL A 200 -2.66 -1.18 -6.27
CA VAL A 200 -3.53 -0.36 -7.11
C VAL A 200 -3.39 1.11 -6.73
N GLY A 201 -2.84 1.93 -7.63
CA GLY A 201 -2.70 3.37 -7.43
C GLY A 201 -1.37 3.90 -7.94
N SER A 202 -0.97 5.06 -7.43
CA SER A 202 0.27 5.73 -7.83
C SER A 202 1.38 5.52 -6.80
N PHE A 203 1.07 5.78 -5.53
CA PHE A 203 1.96 5.52 -4.40
C PHE A 203 1.17 4.92 -3.24
N THR A 204 1.83 4.03 -2.50
CA THR A 204 1.38 3.59 -1.19
C THR A 204 2.35 4.10 -0.14
N LEU A 205 1.82 4.65 0.94
CA LEU A 205 2.56 5.02 2.14
C LEU A 205 2.19 4.06 3.26
N LEU A 206 3.17 3.30 3.75
CA LEU A 206 2.97 2.24 4.73
C LEU A 206 3.73 2.53 6.03
N PHE A 207 3.03 2.36 7.14
CA PHE A 207 3.60 2.29 8.48
C PHE A 207 3.35 0.92 9.09
N THR A 208 4.40 0.30 9.64
CA THR A 208 4.33 -0.98 10.34
C THR A 208 5.54 -1.10 11.27
N GLU A 209 5.37 -1.80 12.40
CA GLU A 209 6.46 -2.05 13.36
C GLU A 209 6.90 -3.52 13.34
N GLN A 210 5.97 -4.44 13.07
CA GLN A 210 6.23 -5.87 13.04
C GLN A 210 6.79 -6.32 11.68
N PRO A 211 7.75 -7.26 11.68
CA PRO A 211 8.33 -7.78 10.45
C PRO A 211 7.31 -8.59 9.64
N GLY A 212 7.60 -8.78 8.35
CA GLY A 212 6.84 -9.69 7.50
C GLY A 212 6.70 -9.21 6.06
N LEU A 213 6.84 -7.92 5.80
CA LEU A 213 6.85 -7.40 4.45
C LEU A 213 8.07 -7.91 3.68
N GLN A 214 7.84 -8.47 2.51
CA GLN A 214 8.86 -8.86 1.55
C GLN A 214 8.62 -8.16 0.22
N VAL A 215 9.69 -7.77 -0.44
CA VAL A 215 9.68 -7.20 -1.79
C VAL A 215 10.50 -8.10 -2.72
N MET A 216 10.08 -8.23 -3.96
CA MET A 216 10.84 -8.94 -4.99
C MET A 216 11.98 -8.05 -5.49
N SER A 217 13.22 -8.53 -5.33
CA SER A 217 14.41 -7.86 -5.81
C SER A 217 14.43 -7.82 -7.34
N PRO A 218 14.52 -6.64 -7.97
CA PRO A 218 14.55 -6.53 -9.44
C PRO A 218 15.86 -7.02 -10.04
N THR A 219 16.91 -7.21 -9.23
CA THR A 219 18.23 -7.67 -9.67
C THR A 219 18.46 -9.15 -9.44
N THR A 220 17.92 -9.70 -8.35
CA THR A 220 18.17 -11.11 -7.97
C THR A 220 16.97 -12.01 -8.20
N ASN A 221 15.78 -11.45 -8.45
CA ASN A 221 14.50 -12.17 -8.49
C ASN A 221 14.25 -13.01 -7.21
N LYS A 222 14.77 -12.55 -6.07
CA LYS A 222 14.53 -13.14 -4.76
C LYS A 222 13.67 -12.24 -3.89
N TRP A 223 12.92 -12.87 -2.99
CA TRP A 223 12.17 -12.17 -1.95
C TRP A 223 13.12 -11.70 -0.84
N GLU A 224 13.15 -10.39 -0.62
CA GLU A 224 13.95 -9.73 0.40
C GLU A 224 13.02 -9.10 1.44
N TYR A 225 13.34 -9.25 2.73
CA TYR A 225 12.57 -8.63 3.80
C TYR A 225 12.80 -7.12 3.86
N VAL A 226 11.73 -6.36 4.08
CA VAL A 226 11.79 -4.92 4.33
C VAL A 226 11.72 -4.69 5.84
N ALA A 227 12.79 -4.16 6.41
CA ALA A 227 12.87 -3.86 7.83
C ALA A 227 11.93 -2.69 8.22
N ALA A 228 11.16 -2.86 9.29
CA ALA A 228 10.48 -1.73 9.92
C ALA A 228 11.52 -0.76 10.51
N LYS A 229 11.41 0.53 10.17
CA LYS A 229 12.32 1.58 10.66
C LYS A 229 11.51 2.62 11.44
N PRO A 230 11.75 2.78 12.76
CA PRO A 230 11.10 3.84 13.54
C PRO A 230 11.29 5.22 12.91
N GLY A 231 10.21 5.99 12.86
CA GLY A 231 10.20 7.34 12.27
C GLY A 231 10.21 7.41 10.74
N HIS A 232 10.16 6.27 10.05
CA HIS A 232 10.14 6.21 8.59
C HIS A 232 8.84 5.58 8.11
N ALA A 233 8.32 6.08 6.98
CA ALA A 233 7.34 5.34 6.19
C ALA A 233 8.07 4.47 5.16
N ILE A 234 7.47 3.36 4.78
CA ILE A 234 7.84 2.60 3.59
C ILE A 234 6.95 3.12 2.46
N ILE A 235 7.56 3.55 1.36
CA ILE A 235 6.85 3.99 0.16
C ILE A 235 7.06 2.96 -0.93
N ASN A 236 5.98 2.62 -1.64
CA ASN A 236 6.08 1.88 -2.88
C ASN A 236 5.32 2.55 -4.02
N VAL A 237 5.92 2.51 -5.19
CA VAL A 237 5.29 2.85 -6.47
C VAL A 237 4.26 1.76 -6.77
N ALA A 238 3.11 2.19 -7.30
CA ALA A 238 1.99 1.32 -7.63
C ALA A 238 1.66 1.37 -9.13
N ASP A 239 0.72 0.52 -9.56
CA ASP A 239 0.49 0.22 -10.97
C ASP A 239 0.17 1.44 -11.84
N THR A 240 -0.67 2.37 -11.37
CA THR A 240 -1.03 3.60 -12.09
C THR A 240 0.19 4.46 -12.37
N LEU A 241 1.07 4.67 -11.39
CA LEU A 241 2.28 5.48 -11.59
C LEU A 241 3.27 4.80 -12.56
N ARG A 242 3.36 3.46 -12.50
CA ARG A 242 4.07 2.67 -13.53
C ARG A 242 3.47 2.90 -14.92
N PHE A 243 2.16 2.88 -15.07
CA PHE A 243 1.52 3.04 -16.39
C PHE A 243 1.62 4.46 -16.94
N ILE A 244 1.31 5.50 -16.16
CA ILE A 244 1.39 6.91 -16.64
C ILE A 244 2.83 7.32 -16.94
N SER A 245 3.82 6.74 -16.26
CA SER A 245 5.25 6.93 -16.57
C SER A 245 5.73 6.10 -17.78
N LYS A 246 4.82 5.46 -18.53
CA LYS A 246 5.13 4.58 -19.67
C LYS A 246 6.07 3.44 -19.29
N ARG A 247 5.83 2.83 -18.12
CA ARG A 247 6.60 1.74 -17.52
C ARG A 247 8.05 2.10 -17.17
N ARG A 248 8.35 3.40 -17.01
CA ARG A 248 9.65 3.87 -16.52
C ARG A 248 9.87 3.50 -15.05
N PHE A 249 8.82 3.60 -14.23
CA PHE A 249 8.89 3.27 -12.80
C PHE A 249 8.40 1.85 -12.53
N ARG A 250 8.94 1.22 -11.47
CA ARG A 250 8.62 -0.16 -11.11
C ARG A 250 7.51 -0.20 -10.07
N SER A 251 6.44 -0.94 -10.34
CA SER A 251 5.46 -1.33 -9.33
C SER A 251 5.96 -2.63 -8.70
N ALA A 252 6.69 -2.59 -7.58
CA ALA A 252 7.38 -3.79 -7.12
C ALA A 252 6.40 -4.82 -6.55
N MET A 253 6.55 -6.08 -6.98
CA MET A 253 5.83 -7.18 -6.36
C MET A 253 6.25 -7.30 -4.90
N HIS A 254 5.27 -7.36 -4.02
CA HIS A 254 5.47 -7.49 -2.59
C HIS A 254 4.45 -8.47 -2.00
N ARG A 255 4.78 -9.00 -0.83
CA ARG A 255 3.93 -9.93 -0.07
C ARG A 255 4.18 -9.75 1.43
N VAL A 256 3.29 -10.29 2.25
CA VAL A 256 3.51 -10.38 3.69
C VAL A 256 3.67 -11.84 4.06
N LEU A 257 4.82 -12.22 4.59
CA LEU A 257 5.09 -13.54 5.17
C LEU A 257 5.86 -13.38 6.49
N PRO A 258 5.35 -13.91 7.61
CA PRO A 258 6.06 -13.81 8.89
C PRO A 258 7.44 -14.48 8.81
N PRO A 259 8.50 -13.87 9.38
CA PRO A 259 9.79 -14.53 9.50
C PRO A 259 9.66 -15.89 10.18
N GLY A 260 10.25 -16.93 9.59
CA GLY A 260 10.14 -18.30 10.11
C GLY A 260 8.77 -18.97 9.90
N GLY A 261 7.86 -18.36 9.13
CA GLY A 261 6.58 -18.97 8.73
C GLY A 261 5.47 -18.92 9.80
N LYS A 262 5.76 -18.32 10.96
CA LYS A 262 4.80 -18.16 12.07
C LYS A 262 4.80 -16.71 12.58
N MET A 263 3.63 -16.10 12.62
CA MET A 263 3.39 -14.81 13.26
C MET A 263 3.28 -15.05 14.77
N MET A 264 4.30 -14.62 15.51
CA MET A 264 4.42 -14.85 16.97
C MET A 264 3.69 -13.79 17.80
N GLU A 265 3.27 -12.70 17.18
CA GLU A 265 2.53 -11.57 17.75
C GLU A 265 1.60 -10.99 16.67
N ASP A 266 0.64 -10.17 17.05
CA ASP A 266 -0.20 -9.47 16.08
C ASP A 266 0.63 -8.46 15.27
N ARG A 267 0.41 -8.44 13.96
CA ARG A 267 1.03 -7.47 13.06
C ARG A 267 0.01 -6.42 12.62
N TYR A 268 0.33 -5.16 12.89
CA TYR A 268 -0.47 -4.03 12.49
C TYR A 268 0.23 -3.21 11.40
N SER A 269 -0.57 -2.71 10.46
CA SER A 269 -0.06 -1.75 9.48
C SER A 269 -1.11 -0.73 9.06
N ALA A 270 -0.69 0.52 8.90
CA ALA A 270 -1.51 1.61 8.38
C ALA A 270 -0.97 1.98 7.00
N ALA A 271 -1.80 1.88 5.98
CA ALA A 271 -1.43 2.13 4.59
C ALA A 271 -2.33 3.20 3.98
N TYR A 272 -1.74 4.24 3.40
CA TYR A 272 -2.46 5.20 2.59
C TYR A 272 -2.17 4.97 1.12
N PHE A 273 -3.21 4.62 0.36
CA PHE A 273 -3.13 4.42 -1.08
C PHE A 273 -3.53 5.71 -1.78
N LEU A 274 -2.56 6.41 -2.39
CA LEU A 274 -2.84 7.52 -3.29
C LEU A 274 -3.17 6.96 -4.67
N ARG A 275 -4.38 7.25 -5.15
CA ARG A 275 -4.88 6.80 -6.45
C ARG A 275 -5.25 8.01 -7.30
N ALA A 276 -5.03 7.91 -8.60
CA ALA A 276 -5.48 8.90 -9.57
C ALA A 276 -7.01 9.07 -9.51
N SER A 277 -7.51 10.17 -10.08
CA SER A 277 -8.96 10.35 -10.26
C SER A 277 -9.55 9.17 -11.01
N ASP A 278 -10.77 8.77 -10.67
CA ASP A 278 -11.45 7.60 -11.25
C ASP A 278 -11.50 7.65 -12.80
N SER A 279 -11.55 8.85 -13.38
CA SER A 279 -11.56 9.13 -14.81
C SER A 279 -10.19 9.24 -15.49
N ALA A 280 -9.07 9.14 -14.75
CA ALA A 280 -7.74 9.22 -15.34
C ALA A 280 -7.52 8.00 -16.26
N VAL A 281 -7.07 8.24 -17.49
CA VAL A 281 -6.86 7.20 -18.51
C VAL A 281 -5.37 6.96 -18.71
N PHE A 282 -4.99 5.69 -18.79
CA PHE A 282 -3.62 5.26 -19.10
C PHE A 282 -3.64 3.94 -19.87
N LYS A 283 -2.49 3.58 -20.46
CA LYS A 283 -2.32 2.27 -21.10
C LYS A 283 -1.95 1.22 -20.06
N GLY A 284 -2.75 0.19 -19.93
CA GLY A 284 -2.58 -0.89 -18.97
C GLY A 284 -1.44 -1.85 -19.29
N MET A 285 -1.47 -3.02 -18.65
CA MET A 285 -0.46 -4.06 -18.85
C MET A 285 -0.50 -4.72 -20.24
N ASP A 286 -1.66 -4.72 -20.89
CA ASP A 286 -1.89 -5.18 -22.27
C ASP A 286 -1.66 -4.09 -23.33
N GLY A 287 -1.48 -2.84 -22.90
CA GLY A 287 -1.31 -1.68 -23.78
C GLY A 287 -2.62 -1.00 -24.19
N GLU A 288 -3.76 -1.54 -23.74
CA GLU A 288 -5.09 -0.97 -23.97
C GLU A 288 -5.37 0.17 -23.00
N GLU A 289 -6.21 1.12 -23.43
CA GLU A 289 -6.65 2.22 -22.57
C GLU A 289 -7.60 1.71 -21.49
N VAL A 290 -7.33 2.12 -20.25
CA VAL A 290 -8.13 1.77 -19.08
C VAL A 290 -8.22 2.98 -18.15
N THR A 291 -9.36 3.17 -17.50
CA THR A 291 -9.49 4.20 -16.46
C THR A 291 -8.91 3.71 -15.13
N ALA A 292 -8.51 4.63 -14.26
CA ALA A 292 -8.09 4.29 -12.89
C ALA A 292 -9.15 3.49 -12.13
N GLU A 293 -10.43 3.82 -12.31
CA GLU A 293 -11.53 3.07 -11.70
C GLU A 293 -11.66 1.65 -12.28
N GLN A 294 -11.60 1.48 -13.60
CA GLN A 294 -11.67 0.16 -14.23
C GLN A 294 -10.50 -0.72 -13.78
N TRP A 295 -9.29 -0.17 -13.73
CA TRP A 295 -8.13 -0.89 -13.22
C TRP A 295 -8.32 -1.30 -11.76
N PHE A 296 -8.82 -0.39 -10.92
CA PHE A 296 -9.14 -0.69 -9.53
C PHE A 296 -10.15 -1.84 -9.38
N LEU A 297 -11.26 -1.79 -10.11
CA LEU A 297 -12.29 -2.84 -10.06
C LEU A 297 -11.74 -4.19 -10.56
N SER A 298 -10.93 -4.18 -11.62
CA SER A 298 -10.29 -5.40 -12.14
C SER A 298 -9.34 -6.02 -11.11
N LYS A 299 -8.51 -5.20 -10.46
CA LYS A 299 -7.54 -5.65 -9.44
C LYS A 299 -8.22 -6.26 -8.23
N TYR A 300 -9.23 -5.60 -7.67
CA TYR A 300 -9.93 -6.14 -6.50
C TYR A 300 -10.79 -7.36 -6.84
N SER A 301 -11.35 -7.43 -8.06
CA SER A 301 -11.95 -8.66 -8.56
C SER A 301 -10.92 -9.79 -8.59
N SER A 302 -9.72 -9.54 -9.10
CA SER A 302 -8.62 -10.53 -9.13
C SER A 302 -8.21 -10.99 -7.72
N PHE A 303 -8.08 -10.08 -6.74
CA PHE A 303 -7.74 -10.46 -5.35
C PHE A 303 -8.75 -11.38 -4.67
N ASN A 304 -10.01 -11.36 -5.11
CA ASN A 304 -11.07 -12.21 -4.58
C ASN A 304 -11.11 -13.61 -5.23
N LYS A 305 -10.48 -13.77 -6.41
CA LYS A 305 -10.32 -15.05 -7.11
C LYS A 305 -9.36 -15.97 -6.36
N THR A 306 -9.40 -17.25 -6.68
CA THR A 306 -8.41 -18.24 -6.21
C THR A 306 -7.00 -17.93 -6.75
N MET A 307 -5.96 -18.48 -6.10
CA MET A 307 -4.58 -18.33 -6.59
C MET A 307 -4.41 -18.87 -8.02
N GLU A 308 -5.06 -20.00 -8.35
CA GLU A 308 -5.00 -20.58 -9.70
C GLU A 308 -5.55 -19.63 -10.75
N GLU A 309 -6.70 -19.01 -10.48
CA GLU A 309 -7.32 -18.04 -11.39
C GLU A 309 -6.47 -16.76 -11.54
N GLN A 310 -5.79 -16.31 -10.48
CA GLN A 310 -4.91 -15.12 -10.53
C GLN A 310 -3.68 -15.34 -11.41
N LYS A 311 -3.17 -16.57 -11.51
CA LYS A 311 -2.02 -16.92 -12.36
C LYS A 311 -2.30 -16.78 -13.85
N VAL A 312 -3.58 -16.77 -14.25
CA VAL A 312 -3.98 -16.75 -15.66
C VAL A 312 -3.87 -15.35 -16.28
N ASP A 313 -4.21 -14.30 -15.54
CA ASP A 313 -4.38 -12.95 -16.10
C ASP A 313 -3.27 -11.95 -15.72
N SER A 314 -2.41 -12.26 -14.75
CA SER A 314 -1.36 -11.35 -14.22
C SER A 314 -1.92 -10.02 -13.67
N VAL A 315 -3.23 -9.92 -13.43
CA VAL A 315 -3.86 -8.69 -12.94
C VAL A 315 -3.37 -8.41 -11.52
N ALA A 316 -3.35 -9.43 -10.64
CA ALA A 316 -2.89 -9.28 -9.25
C ALA A 316 -1.46 -8.71 -9.13
N THR A 317 -0.59 -8.98 -10.11
CA THR A 317 0.81 -8.53 -10.19
C THR A 317 1.02 -7.32 -11.11
N GLY A 318 -0.02 -6.80 -11.75
CA GLY A 318 0.09 -5.68 -12.69
C GLY A 318 0.96 -5.99 -13.92
N GLY A 319 1.14 -7.28 -14.24
CA GLY A 319 2.03 -7.79 -15.28
C GLY A 319 3.51 -7.89 -14.91
N MET A 320 3.90 -7.59 -13.66
CA MET A 320 5.31 -7.60 -13.24
C MET A 320 5.94 -8.99 -13.18
N ASP A 321 5.13 -10.02 -12.94
CA ASP A 321 5.51 -11.41 -13.08
C ASP A 321 6.05 -11.73 -14.47
N LYS A 322 5.34 -11.26 -15.51
CA LYS A 322 5.77 -11.43 -16.90
C LYS A 322 7.03 -10.63 -17.22
N ASP A 323 7.10 -9.38 -16.75
CA ASP A 323 8.28 -8.52 -16.94
C ASP A 323 9.55 -9.10 -16.27
N LEU A 324 9.39 -9.79 -15.13
CA LEU A 324 10.48 -10.42 -14.39
C LEU A 324 10.77 -11.87 -14.80
N GLY A 325 9.95 -12.45 -15.69
CA GLY A 325 10.06 -13.86 -16.09
C GLY A 325 9.80 -14.84 -14.95
N LEU A 326 8.91 -14.48 -14.02
CA LEU A 326 8.55 -15.29 -12.87
C LEU A 326 7.38 -16.21 -13.19
N GLU A 327 7.45 -17.45 -12.71
CA GLU A 327 6.27 -18.31 -12.60
C GLU A 327 5.52 -17.93 -11.32
N VAL A 328 4.29 -17.43 -11.45
CA VAL A 328 3.40 -17.07 -10.31
C VAL A 328 2.69 -18.30 -9.78
#